data_AF-A0A7M5UZX7-F1
#
_entry.id   AF-A0A7M5UZX7-F1
#
_cell.length_a   1.000
_cell.length_b   1.000
_cell.length_c   1.000
_cell.angle_alpha   90.00
_cell.angle_beta   90.00
_cell.angle_gamma   90.00
#
_symmetry.space_group_name_H-M   'P 1'
#
loop_
_entity.id
_entity.type
_entity.pdbx_description
1 polymer ?
#
loop_
_entity_poly.entity_id
_entity_poly.type
_entity_poly.pdbx_seq_one_letter_code
_entity_poly.pdbx_strand_id
1 'polypeptide(L)'
;MATCTATCAFKNLRTSRILLTQSTRSISGRRNTHDSLTNTKKDPFYPVKKLVENYLEKTSPILDYGSIYEKYPHAKKALIGQEPERRMVWEEQDCSQSFPESPEAANLDLLNYLEQRDMWQRHQNLEIPKFCIGSIVAVTRADPYAPEGWTRFVGLCINKNISQNNKGSNFILRNVIQGQPLEIQYPIYNPLIQKIEVLRHQRWENEKPGYGLRFLRDLPPQYSTVDSKMEAEPYTDEPSVRQWTQEDKDTLVKWFNDIFESRRRR
;
A
#
# COMPACT_ATOMS: atom_id res chain seq x y z
N MET A 1 31.96 44.70 -14.68
CA MET A 1 32.27 43.81 -15.82
C MET A 1 33.61 43.16 -15.56
N ALA A 2 33.62 41.92 -15.12
CA ALA A 2 34.84 41.11 -14.98
C ALA A 2 34.47 39.69 -15.40
N THR A 3 34.83 39.35 -16.63
CA THR A 3 34.63 38.05 -17.28
C THR A 3 35.74 37.11 -16.84
N CYS A 4 35.41 36.09 -16.06
CA CYS A 4 36.34 35.04 -15.67
C CYS A 4 36.13 33.83 -16.58
N THR A 5 36.98 33.68 -17.59
CA THR A 5 37.04 32.54 -18.51
C THR A 5 37.91 31.44 -17.88
N ALA A 6 37.31 30.29 -17.56
CA ALA A 6 38.02 29.09 -17.15
C ALA A 6 37.93 28.02 -18.26
N THR A 7 39.08 27.67 -18.80
CA THR A 7 39.29 26.72 -19.90
C THR A 7 40.03 25.48 -19.39
N CYS A 8 39.67 24.30 -19.92
CA CYS A 8 40.38 23.01 -19.83
C CYS A 8 40.42 22.32 -18.44
N ALA A 9 40.29 21.00 -18.29
CA ALA A 9 40.45 19.89 -19.23
C ALA A 9 39.59 18.69 -18.83
N PHE A 10 38.95 18.05 -19.81
CA PHE A 10 38.33 16.74 -19.69
C PHE A 10 39.42 15.67 -19.50
N LYS A 11 39.43 15.00 -18.34
CA LYS A 11 40.21 13.78 -18.13
C LYS A 11 39.29 12.56 -18.33
N ASN A 12 39.60 11.81 -19.39
CA ASN A 12 39.03 10.52 -19.74
C ASN A 12 39.20 9.51 -18.59
N LEU A 13 38.12 9.19 -17.89
CA LEU A 13 38.04 8.05 -16.99
C LEU A 13 37.65 6.80 -17.78
N ARG A 14 38.57 5.85 -17.82
CA ARG A 14 38.45 4.54 -18.47
C ARG A 14 37.27 3.76 -17.89
N THR A 15 36.36 3.39 -18.77
CA THR A 15 35.25 2.46 -18.54
C THR A 15 35.78 1.06 -18.18
N SER A 16 35.57 0.62 -16.95
CA SER A 16 35.72 -0.79 -16.55
C SER A 16 34.48 -1.57 -16.99
N ARG A 17 34.68 -2.51 -17.91
CA ARG A 17 33.67 -3.46 -18.41
C ARG A 17 33.15 -4.34 -17.27
N ILE A 18 31.86 -4.21 -16.96
CA ILE A 18 31.10 -5.17 -16.16
C ILE A 18 30.52 -6.18 -17.15
N LEU A 19 30.97 -7.44 -17.07
CA LEU A 19 30.42 -8.54 -17.88
C LEU A 19 29.09 -8.99 -17.28
N LEU A 20 28.00 -8.56 -17.90
CA LEU A 20 26.67 -9.12 -17.72
C LEU A 20 26.57 -10.42 -18.54
N THR A 21 26.60 -11.58 -17.89
CA THR A 21 26.20 -12.83 -18.53
C THR A 21 24.69 -12.98 -18.42
N GLN A 22 23.98 -12.52 -19.45
CA GLN A 22 22.61 -12.93 -19.73
C GLN A 22 22.63 -14.34 -20.33
N SER A 23 21.92 -15.27 -19.71
CA SER A 23 21.60 -16.57 -20.31
C SER A 23 20.09 -16.66 -20.45
N THR A 24 19.61 -16.21 -21.61
CA THR A 24 18.35 -16.68 -22.17
C THR A 24 18.67 -17.82 -23.12
N ARG A 25 17.99 -18.96 -22.98
CA ARG A 25 17.21 -19.59 -24.06
C ARG A 25 16.74 -20.99 -23.67
N SER A 26 15.43 -21.15 -23.69
CA SER A 26 14.73 -22.37 -24.08
C SER A 26 15.31 -22.96 -25.38
N ILE A 27 15.25 -24.29 -25.54
CA ILE A 27 14.62 -24.98 -26.70
C ILE A 27 14.84 -26.50 -26.56
N SER A 28 13.70 -27.20 -26.67
CA SER A 28 13.42 -28.58 -27.08
C SER A 28 14.52 -29.60 -27.38
N GLY A 29 14.18 -30.86 -27.15
CA GLY A 29 14.36 -31.89 -28.20
C GLY A 29 14.97 -33.21 -27.73
N ARG A 30 14.16 -34.27 -27.77
CA ARG A 30 14.53 -35.69 -27.61
C ARG A 30 15.67 -36.14 -28.54
N ARG A 31 16.53 -37.05 -28.03
CA ARG A 31 17.02 -38.30 -28.67
C ARG A 31 17.89 -39.07 -27.65
N ASN A 32 17.42 -40.21 -27.14
CA ASN A 32 17.78 -41.60 -27.52
C ASN A 32 19.20 -42.00 -27.05
N THR A 33 19.33 -42.70 -25.91
CA THR A 33 19.31 -44.16 -25.67
C THR A 33 20.68 -44.82 -25.80
N HIS A 34 21.08 -45.43 -24.67
CA HIS A 34 22.06 -46.52 -24.48
C HIS A 34 23.50 -46.26 -24.91
N ASP A 35 24.42 -46.14 -23.93
CA ASP A 35 25.27 -47.29 -23.60
C ASP A 35 26.09 -47.14 -22.31
N SER A 36 26.47 -48.29 -21.75
CA SER A 36 27.46 -48.56 -20.67
C SER A 36 27.04 -48.40 -19.20
N LEU A 37 26.35 -49.43 -18.73
CA LEU A 37 26.74 -50.33 -17.63
C LEU A 37 27.70 -49.84 -16.52
N THR A 38 27.22 -50.05 -15.29
CA THR A 38 27.95 -50.35 -14.03
C THR A 38 28.57 -49.19 -13.24
N ASN A 39 27.77 -48.59 -12.36
CA ASN A 39 28.19 -48.43 -10.97
C ASN A 39 26.96 -48.37 -10.06
N THR A 40 26.59 -49.50 -9.47
CA THR A 40 25.60 -49.59 -8.40
C THR A 40 26.20 -49.04 -7.10
N LYS A 41 26.41 -47.72 -7.03
CA LYS A 41 26.42 -47.05 -5.74
C LYS A 41 24.96 -46.88 -5.32
N LYS A 42 24.49 -47.85 -4.52
CA LYS A 42 23.33 -47.62 -3.65
C LYS A 42 23.75 -46.51 -2.69
N ASP A 43 23.55 -45.26 -3.06
CA ASP A 43 23.59 -44.18 -2.10
C ASP A 43 22.50 -44.50 -1.07
N PRO A 44 22.84 -44.70 0.21
CA PRO A 44 21.84 -45.04 1.20
C PRO A 44 20.83 -43.89 1.25
N PHE A 45 19.55 -44.24 1.14
CA PHE A 45 18.43 -43.32 0.97
C PHE A 45 18.39 -42.21 2.04
N TYR A 46 19.07 -42.39 3.18
CA TYR A 46 19.44 -41.33 4.13
C TYR A 46 20.80 -41.67 4.78
N PRO A 47 21.68 -40.68 5.05
CA PRO A 47 22.92 -40.92 5.77
C PRO A 47 22.61 -41.32 7.22
N VAL A 48 23.21 -42.42 7.69
CA VAL A 48 23.01 -43.00 9.04
C VAL A 48 23.17 -41.95 10.16
N LYS A 49 24.04 -40.96 9.96
CA LYS A 49 24.23 -39.84 10.89
C LYS A 49 22.95 -39.03 11.12
N LYS A 50 22.22 -38.65 10.06
CA LYS A 50 20.93 -37.94 10.18
C LYS A 50 19.87 -38.77 10.89
N LEU A 51 19.90 -40.08 10.65
CA LEU A 51 18.96 -41.01 11.27
C LEU A 51 19.23 -41.10 12.77
N VAL A 52 20.51 -41.20 13.16
CA VAL A 52 20.95 -41.18 14.56
C VAL A 52 20.66 -39.83 15.22
N GLU A 53 20.87 -38.69 14.54
CA GLU A 53 20.47 -37.36 15.01
C GLU A 53 18.97 -37.31 15.33
N ASN A 54 18.10 -37.77 14.42
CA ASN A 54 16.65 -37.82 14.65
C ASN A 54 16.22 -38.77 15.78
N TYR A 55 16.94 -39.88 16.02
CA TYR A 55 16.67 -40.79 17.14
C TYR A 55 17.17 -40.24 18.48
N LEU A 56 18.23 -39.42 18.46
CA LEU A 56 18.82 -38.79 19.63
C LEU A 56 18.17 -37.43 19.97
N GLU A 57 17.55 -36.77 19.01
CA GLU A 57 16.55 -35.71 19.21
C GLU A 57 15.37 -36.34 19.96
N LYS A 58 15.54 -36.51 21.26
CA LYS A 58 14.50 -36.89 22.20
C LYS A 58 13.30 -36.00 21.88
N THR A 59 12.25 -36.58 21.32
CA THR A 59 10.94 -35.95 21.27
C THR A 59 10.55 -35.71 22.72
N SER A 60 10.78 -34.48 23.20
CA SER A 60 10.20 -34.07 24.47
C SER A 60 8.69 -34.27 24.34
N PRO A 61 8.01 -34.96 25.29
CA PRO A 61 6.55 -35.03 25.28
C PRO A 61 5.91 -33.65 25.50
N ILE A 62 6.74 -32.64 25.80
CA ILE A 62 6.41 -31.23 25.78
C ILE A 62 6.12 -30.84 24.34
N LEU A 63 4.83 -30.73 24.01
CA LEU A 63 4.37 -30.07 22.81
C LEU A 63 4.80 -28.60 22.87
N ASP A 64 5.67 -28.16 21.95
CA ASP A 64 5.90 -26.73 21.74
C ASP A 64 4.69 -26.18 21.00
N TYR A 65 3.79 -25.52 21.74
CA TYR A 65 2.58 -24.91 21.19
C TYR A 65 2.89 -23.65 20.35
N GLY A 66 4.15 -23.19 20.30
CA GLY A 66 4.53 -21.91 19.73
C GLY A 66 3.90 -20.72 20.48
N SER A 67 4.18 -19.50 20.03
CA SER A 67 3.49 -18.32 20.57
C SER A 67 2.11 -18.18 19.94
N ILE A 68 1.07 -18.04 20.76
CA ILE A 68 -0.31 -17.74 20.29
C ILE A 68 -0.38 -16.37 19.59
N TYR A 69 0.63 -15.52 19.81
CA TYR A 69 0.75 -14.20 19.23
C TYR A 69 1.78 -14.18 18.11
N GLU A 70 1.46 -13.48 17.02
CA GLU A 70 2.44 -13.08 16.02
C GLU A 70 3.00 -11.69 16.36
N LYS A 71 4.33 -11.57 16.31
CA LYS A 71 5.02 -10.28 16.45
C LYS A 71 5.24 -9.71 15.06
N TYR A 72 4.68 -8.53 14.81
CA TYR A 72 4.92 -7.79 13.58
C TYR A 72 5.88 -6.62 13.84
N PRO A 73 6.78 -6.31 12.89
CA PRO A 73 7.70 -5.17 13.03
C PRO A 73 6.99 -3.81 13.07
N HIS A 74 5.76 -3.74 12.55
CA HIS A 74 5.03 -2.51 12.22
C HIS A 74 3.61 -2.45 12.81
N ALA A 75 3.25 -3.42 13.66
CA ALA A 75 1.90 -3.55 14.18
C ALA A 75 1.94 -4.10 15.61
N LYS A 76 0.82 -3.95 16.34
CA LYS A 76 0.68 -4.53 17.67
C LYS A 76 0.72 -6.06 17.58
N LYS A 77 1.08 -6.70 18.69
CA LYS A 77 1.00 -8.16 18.81
C LYS A 77 -0.45 -8.58 18.65
N ALA A 78 -0.72 -9.46 17.70
CA ALA A 78 -2.05 -9.98 17.43
C ALA A 78 -2.07 -11.49 17.58
N LEU A 79 -3.25 -12.06 17.85
CA LEU A 79 -3.43 -13.50 17.86
C LEU A 79 -3.24 -14.06 16.44
N ILE A 80 -2.70 -15.28 16.33
CA ILE A 80 -2.58 -15.97 15.04
C ILE A 80 -3.97 -16.01 14.35
N GLY A 81 -4.04 -15.46 13.14
CA GLY A 81 -5.27 -15.37 12.34
C GLY A 81 -6.12 -14.11 12.54
N GLN A 82 -5.76 -13.22 13.47
CA GLN A 82 -6.36 -11.88 13.58
C GLN A 82 -5.54 -10.84 12.80
N GLU A 83 -6.22 -9.86 12.21
CA GLU A 83 -5.54 -8.72 11.59
C GLU A 83 -4.90 -7.84 12.66
N PRO A 84 -3.59 -7.57 12.57
CA PRO A 84 -2.92 -6.81 13.61
C PRO A 84 -3.27 -5.33 13.55
N GLU A 85 -3.54 -4.75 14.72
CA GLU A 85 -3.74 -3.31 14.83
C GLU A 85 -2.46 -2.55 14.47
N ARG A 86 -2.62 -1.49 13.68
CA ARG A 86 -1.49 -0.59 13.36
C ARG A 86 -0.95 0.08 14.63
N ARG A 87 0.35 0.38 14.60
CA ARG A 87 1.06 1.04 15.69
C ARG A 87 1.57 2.41 15.28
N MET A 88 1.08 3.45 15.96
CA MET A 88 1.52 4.83 15.79
C MET A 88 1.97 5.35 17.15
N VAL A 89 3.22 5.78 17.28
CA VAL A 89 3.80 6.18 18.57
C VAL A 89 3.00 7.27 19.27
N TRP A 90 2.53 8.28 18.52
CA TRP A 90 1.74 9.39 19.08
C TRP A 90 0.26 9.06 19.35
N GLU A 91 -0.23 7.89 18.93
CA GLU A 91 -1.54 7.39 19.36
C GLU A 91 -1.43 6.56 20.65
N GLU A 92 -0.25 5.97 20.91
CA GLU A 92 0.01 5.14 22.10
C GLU A 92 0.61 5.93 23.27
N GLN A 93 1.43 6.94 22.96
CA GLN A 93 2.15 7.78 23.91
C GLN A 93 1.68 9.23 23.74
N ASP A 94 1.59 9.96 24.85
CA ASP A 94 1.28 11.40 24.84
C ASP A 94 2.48 12.18 24.27
N CYS A 95 2.58 12.27 22.94
CA CYS A 95 3.64 13.00 22.24
C CYS A 95 3.27 14.48 21.99
N SER A 96 2.55 15.11 22.92
CA SER A 96 2.07 16.49 22.78
C SER A 96 3.22 17.51 22.81
N GLN A 97 4.25 17.26 23.61
CA GLN A 97 5.42 18.14 23.75
C GLN A 97 6.56 17.74 22.81
N SER A 98 6.90 16.46 22.75
CA SER A 98 8.02 15.96 21.94
C SER A 98 7.83 14.49 21.57
N PHE A 99 8.38 14.10 20.42
CA PHE A 99 8.55 12.70 20.06
C PHE A 99 9.63 12.05 20.96
N PRO A 100 9.54 10.75 21.32
CA PRO A 100 10.55 10.07 22.12
C PRO A 100 11.97 10.22 21.52
N GLU A 101 12.96 10.47 22.37
CA GLU A 101 14.34 10.78 21.93
C GLU A 101 15.12 9.54 21.44
N SER A 102 14.74 8.35 21.88
CA SER A 102 15.45 7.10 21.56
C SER A 102 14.51 6.04 20.96
N PRO A 103 14.98 5.20 20.01
CA PRO A 103 14.24 4.06 19.50
C PRO A 103 13.78 3.07 20.59
N GLU A 104 14.58 2.91 21.65
CA GLU A 104 14.25 2.03 22.78
C GLU A 104 13.05 2.54 23.56
N ALA A 105 12.98 3.86 23.78
CA ALA A 105 11.85 4.50 24.46
C ALA A 105 10.56 4.42 23.62
N ALA A 106 10.67 4.51 22.29
CA ALA A 106 9.57 4.27 21.37
C ALA A 106 9.22 2.77 21.23
N ASN A 107 10.09 1.87 21.70
CA ASN A 107 10.00 0.42 21.52
C ASN A 107 9.83 0.06 20.02
N LEU A 108 10.62 0.67 19.14
CA LEU A 108 10.58 0.47 17.69
C LEU A 108 11.97 0.12 17.14
N ASP A 109 11.99 -0.54 15.98
CA ASP A 109 13.21 -0.65 15.18
C ASP A 109 13.68 0.74 14.71
N LEU A 110 14.99 0.88 14.47
CA LEU A 110 15.62 2.14 14.12
C LEU A 110 14.99 2.78 12.87
N LEU A 111 14.71 1.98 11.84
CA LEU A 111 14.08 2.47 10.61
C LEU A 111 12.69 3.06 10.88
N ASN A 112 11.86 2.32 11.61
CA ASN A 112 10.50 2.73 11.95
C ASN A 112 10.48 3.95 12.85
N TYR A 113 11.39 4.01 13.80
CA TYR A 113 11.57 5.17 14.65
C TYR A 113 11.83 6.43 13.82
N LEU A 114 12.77 6.36 12.86
CA LEU A 114 13.09 7.49 11.99
C LEU A 114 11.91 7.87 11.08
N GLU A 115 11.21 6.89 10.50
CA GLU A 115 10.04 7.16 9.66
C GLU A 115 8.89 7.81 10.45
N GLN A 116 8.56 7.28 11.63
CA GLN A 116 7.49 7.83 12.45
C GLN A 116 7.87 9.20 13.04
N ARG A 117 9.14 9.44 13.35
CA ARG A 117 9.61 10.76 13.75
C ARG A 117 9.38 11.79 12.64
N ASP A 118 9.72 11.45 11.40
CA ASP A 118 9.45 12.30 10.22
C ASP A 118 7.95 12.54 10.02
N MET A 119 7.12 11.51 10.17
CA MET A 119 5.66 11.61 10.06
C MET A 119 5.08 12.52 11.14
N TRP A 120 5.54 12.39 12.39
CA TRP A 120 5.13 13.25 13.51
C TRP A 120 5.51 14.71 13.27
N GLN A 121 6.74 14.98 12.82
CA GLN A 121 7.16 16.34 12.44
C GLN A 121 6.27 16.91 11.33
N ARG A 122 5.82 16.07 10.40
CA ARG A 122 4.89 16.52 9.36
C ARG A 122 3.50 16.82 9.92
N HIS A 123 3.00 16.04 10.87
CA HIS A 123 1.73 16.30 11.57
C HIS A 123 1.72 17.65 12.32
N GLN A 124 2.86 18.12 12.81
CA GLN A 124 2.97 19.46 13.42
C GLN A 124 2.73 20.61 12.42
N ASN A 125 2.98 20.36 11.13
CA ASN A 125 2.87 21.35 10.05
C ASN A 125 1.63 21.17 9.18
N LEU A 126 0.97 20.01 9.24
CA LEU A 126 -0.20 19.66 8.44
C LEU A 126 -1.18 18.87 9.30
N GLU A 127 -2.39 19.40 9.43
CA GLU A 127 -3.50 18.67 10.03
C GLU A 127 -3.97 17.58 9.05
N ILE A 128 -3.84 16.32 9.49
CA ILE A 128 -4.25 15.15 8.71
C ILE A 128 -5.45 14.53 9.44
N PRO A 129 -6.68 14.77 8.96
CA PRO A 129 -7.88 14.23 9.59
C PRO A 129 -7.95 12.71 9.46
N LYS A 130 -8.61 12.04 10.42
CA LYS A 130 -8.87 10.61 10.34
C LYS A 130 -10.02 10.38 9.36
N PHE A 131 -9.79 9.55 8.35
CA PHE A 131 -10.81 9.13 7.38
C PHE A 131 -10.66 7.68 6.93
N CYS A 132 -11.78 7.10 6.46
CA CYS A 132 -11.91 5.71 6.03
C CYS A 132 -12.05 5.59 4.51
N ILE A 133 -11.96 4.37 4.00
CA ILE A 133 -12.30 4.06 2.62
C ILE A 133 -13.81 4.30 2.42
N GLY A 134 -14.17 5.03 1.37
CA GLY A 134 -15.52 5.50 1.10
C GLY A 134 -15.81 6.93 1.55
N SER A 135 -14.93 7.56 2.35
CA SER A 135 -15.08 8.97 2.72
C SER A 135 -14.85 9.88 1.51
N ILE A 136 -15.55 11.02 1.47
CA ILE A 136 -15.33 12.07 0.47
C ILE A 136 -14.31 13.06 1.03
N VAL A 137 -13.23 13.26 0.28
CA VAL A 137 -12.09 14.06 0.72
C VAL A 137 -11.76 15.10 -0.34
N ALA A 138 -11.43 16.30 0.10
CA ALA A 138 -10.85 17.36 -0.72
C ALA A 138 -9.37 17.51 -0.38
N VAL A 139 -8.51 17.45 -1.39
CA VAL A 139 -7.06 17.64 -1.23
C VAL A 139 -6.65 18.90 -1.97
N THR A 140 -6.02 19.82 -1.24
CA THR A 140 -5.41 21.02 -1.80
C THR A 140 -3.91 20.80 -1.90
N ARG A 141 -3.37 20.86 -3.13
CA ARG A 141 -1.97 20.61 -3.45
C ARG A 141 -1.38 21.80 -4.19
N ALA A 142 -0.16 22.19 -3.83
CA ALA A 142 0.63 23.15 -4.58
C ALA A 142 1.02 22.58 -5.96
N ASP A 143 0.75 23.34 -7.01
CA ASP A 143 1.13 23.01 -8.39
C ASP A 143 1.59 24.30 -9.10
N PRO A 144 2.89 24.40 -9.47
CA PRO A 144 3.42 25.60 -10.11
C PRO A 144 2.82 25.87 -11.50
N TYR A 145 2.22 24.86 -12.14
CA TYR A 145 1.62 25.00 -13.47
C TYR A 145 0.12 25.32 -13.42
N ALA A 146 -0.50 25.26 -12.23
CA ALA A 146 -1.88 25.66 -12.06
C ALA A 146 -2.00 27.20 -12.06
N PRO A 147 -3.09 27.77 -12.59
CA PRO A 147 -3.26 29.22 -12.70
C PRO A 147 -3.25 29.93 -11.32
N GLU A 148 -3.73 29.25 -10.28
CA GLU A 148 -3.76 29.76 -8.90
C GLU A 148 -2.51 29.35 -8.09
N GLY A 149 -1.58 28.60 -8.68
CA GLY A 149 -0.41 28.02 -8.00
C GLY A 149 -0.74 26.80 -7.10
N TRP A 150 -2.01 26.43 -7.01
CA TRP A 150 -2.49 25.24 -6.32
C TRP A 150 -3.68 24.64 -7.06
N THR A 151 -3.97 23.39 -6.74
CA THR A 151 -5.09 22.61 -7.27
C THR A 151 -5.87 22.01 -6.12
N ARG A 152 -7.20 22.09 -6.18
CA ARG A 152 -8.09 21.38 -5.27
C ARG A 152 -8.80 20.27 -6.02
N PHE A 153 -8.65 19.05 -5.53
CA PHE A 153 -9.33 17.88 -6.08
C PHE A 153 -10.26 17.29 -5.02
N VAL A 154 -11.53 17.13 -5.37
CA VAL A 154 -12.54 16.47 -4.54
C VAL A 154 -12.83 15.11 -5.12
N GLY A 155 -12.84 14.08 -4.28
CA GLY A 155 -13.20 12.74 -4.72
C GLY A 155 -13.48 11.77 -3.59
N LEU A 156 -13.98 10.61 -3.98
CA LEU A 156 -14.21 9.48 -3.10
C LEU A 156 -12.90 8.73 -2.85
N CYS A 157 -12.56 8.47 -1.60
CA CYS A 157 -11.42 7.64 -1.25
C CYS A 157 -11.71 6.16 -1.55
N ILE A 158 -11.19 5.64 -2.67
CA ILE A 158 -11.44 4.25 -3.09
C ILE A 158 -10.47 3.26 -2.47
N ASN A 159 -9.26 3.70 -2.14
CA ASN A 159 -8.22 2.84 -1.62
C ASN A 159 -7.33 3.67 -0.68
N LYS A 160 -7.00 3.08 0.46
CA LYS A 160 -6.04 3.60 1.43
C LYS A 160 -5.10 2.46 1.74
N ASN A 161 -3.80 2.70 1.70
CA ASN A 161 -2.80 1.66 1.93
C ASN A 161 -3.01 0.99 3.30
N ILE A 162 -2.79 -0.31 3.41
CA ILE A 162 -2.90 -1.04 4.68
C ILE A 162 -1.77 -0.58 5.64
N SER A 163 -0.57 -0.34 5.11
CA SER A 163 0.60 0.10 5.88
C SER A 163 0.62 1.63 6.05
N GLN A 164 -0.33 2.15 6.84
CA GLN A 164 -0.43 3.59 7.17
C GLN A 164 0.67 4.08 8.13
N ASN A 165 1.37 3.17 8.78
CA ASN A 165 2.39 3.44 9.78
C ASN A 165 3.76 3.80 9.18
N ASN A 166 3.86 3.86 7.85
CA ASN A 166 5.05 4.22 7.10
C ASN A 166 4.86 5.56 6.38
N LYS A 167 5.97 6.25 6.12
CA LYS A 167 5.98 7.54 5.38
C LYS A 167 5.48 7.40 3.94
N GLY A 168 5.61 6.20 3.35
CA GLY A 168 5.13 5.85 2.01
C GLY A 168 3.62 5.61 1.89
N SER A 169 2.85 5.86 2.96
CA SER A 169 1.40 5.70 2.95
C SER A 169 0.73 6.65 1.95
N ASN A 170 -0.22 6.11 1.20
CA ASN A 170 -0.94 6.79 0.16
C ASN A 170 -2.42 6.42 0.20
N PHE A 171 -3.22 7.24 -0.49
CA PHE A 171 -4.62 6.98 -0.77
C PHE A 171 -4.97 7.42 -2.18
N ILE A 172 -6.02 6.84 -2.74
CA ILE A 172 -6.49 7.11 -4.10
C ILE A 172 -7.87 7.73 -4.02
N LEU A 173 -8.00 8.92 -4.60
CA LEU A 173 -9.28 9.59 -4.78
C LEU A 173 -9.79 9.36 -6.20
N ARG A 174 -11.08 9.05 -6.33
CA ARG A 174 -11.79 8.89 -7.60
C ARG A 174 -12.90 9.92 -7.71
N ASN A 175 -13.00 10.58 -8.86
CA ASN A 175 -14.15 11.41 -9.21
C ASN A 175 -14.44 11.27 -10.71
N VAL A 176 -15.67 11.54 -11.12
CA VAL A 176 -16.08 11.64 -12.53
C VAL A 176 -16.30 13.11 -12.86
N ILE A 177 -15.39 13.70 -13.63
CA ILE A 177 -15.43 15.11 -14.03
C ILE A 177 -15.77 15.16 -15.51
N GLN A 178 -16.82 15.89 -15.88
CA GLN A 178 -17.28 16.04 -17.26
C GLN A 178 -17.52 14.69 -17.98
N GLY A 179 -18.07 13.71 -17.25
CA GLY A 179 -18.33 12.36 -17.77
C GLY A 179 -17.10 11.46 -17.85
N GLN A 180 -15.90 11.95 -17.52
CA GLN A 180 -14.67 11.18 -17.56
C GLN A 180 -14.21 10.79 -16.14
N PRO A 181 -13.94 9.50 -15.87
CA PRO A 181 -13.42 9.06 -14.59
C PRO A 181 -11.94 9.46 -14.45
N LEU A 182 -11.61 10.12 -13.34
CA LEU A 182 -10.25 10.49 -12.95
C LEU A 182 -9.91 9.89 -11.60
N GLU A 183 -8.71 9.32 -11.48
CA GLU A 183 -8.15 8.81 -10.23
C GLU A 183 -6.82 9.49 -9.96
N ILE A 184 -6.64 10.03 -8.74
CA ILE A 184 -5.39 10.64 -8.30
C ILE A 184 -4.93 9.96 -7.02
N GLN A 185 -3.68 9.50 -7.03
CA GLN A 185 -3.02 8.95 -5.85
C GLN A 185 -2.24 10.04 -5.13
N TYR A 186 -2.55 10.24 -3.85
CA TYR A 186 -1.84 11.18 -2.98
C TYR A 186 -1.03 10.42 -1.93
N PRO A 187 0.31 10.63 -1.87
CA PRO A 187 1.10 10.28 -0.69
C PRO A 187 0.73 11.21 0.46
N ILE A 188 0.36 10.67 1.61
CA ILE A 188 -0.19 11.43 2.75
C ILE A 188 0.79 12.49 3.24
N TYR A 189 2.06 12.12 3.37
CA TYR A 189 3.11 12.97 3.92
C TYR A 189 3.85 13.81 2.87
N ASN A 190 3.26 14.02 1.69
CA ASN A 190 3.86 14.85 0.66
C ASN A 190 3.92 16.33 1.10
N PRO A 191 5.08 17.01 1.01
CA PRO A 191 5.19 18.43 1.36
C PRO A 191 4.36 19.35 0.45
N LEU A 192 4.04 18.92 -0.78
CA LEU A 192 3.21 19.70 -1.71
C LEU A 192 1.74 19.76 -1.29
N ILE A 193 1.28 18.87 -0.41
CA ILE A 193 -0.09 18.91 0.11
C ILE A 193 -0.17 20.01 1.16
N GLN A 194 -1.06 20.96 0.92
CA GLN A 194 -1.29 22.11 1.81
C GLN A 194 -2.41 21.82 2.81
N LYS A 195 -3.48 21.15 2.36
CA LYS A 195 -4.66 20.86 3.20
C LYS A 195 -5.36 19.59 2.76
N ILE A 196 -5.80 18.80 3.73
CA ILE A 196 -6.66 17.63 3.53
C ILE A 196 -7.95 17.89 4.33
N GLU A 197 -9.08 17.97 3.64
CA GLU A 197 -10.39 18.20 4.24
C GLU A 197 -11.27 16.96 4.04
N VAL A 198 -11.91 16.49 5.11
CA VAL A 198 -12.94 15.44 5.00
C VAL A 198 -14.28 16.15 4.82
N LEU A 199 -14.86 16.02 3.63
CA LEU A 199 -16.16 16.63 3.33
C LEU A 199 -17.31 15.78 3.88
N ARG A 200 -17.20 14.46 3.75
CA ARG A 200 -18.15 13.50 4.31
C ARG A 200 -17.40 12.30 4.86
N HIS A 201 -17.50 12.10 6.17
CA HIS A 201 -16.93 10.92 6.82
C HIS A 201 -17.92 9.74 6.73
N GLN A 202 -17.69 8.89 5.74
CA GLN A 202 -18.51 7.70 5.50
C GLN A 202 -17.64 6.47 5.20
N ARG A 203 -18.21 5.30 5.43
CA ARG A 203 -17.71 3.97 5.08
C ARG A 203 -18.77 3.25 4.27
N TRP A 204 -18.37 2.39 3.34
CA TRP A 204 -19.31 1.57 2.57
C TRP A 204 -19.42 0.17 3.18
N GLU A 205 -20.64 -0.37 3.22
CA GLU A 205 -20.91 -1.70 3.79
C GLU A 205 -20.12 -2.82 3.09
N ASN A 206 -19.94 -2.72 1.78
CA ASN A 206 -19.28 -3.73 0.94
C ASN A 206 -17.79 -3.46 0.69
N GLU A 207 -17.14 -2.73 1.60
CA GLU A 207 -15.69 -2.56 1.57
C GLU A 207 -15.00 -3.94 1.62
N LYS A 208 -14.21 -4.26 0.58
CA LYS A 208 -13.41 -5.49 0.55
C LYS A 208 -12.05 -5.24 1.24
N PRO A 209 -11.66 -6.04 2.25
CA PRO A 209 -10.34 -5.95 2.86
C PRO A 209 -9.23 -5.99 1.80
N GLY A 210 -8.29 -5.05 1.91
CA GLY A 210 -7.15 -4.87 0.99
C GLY A 210 -7.47 -4.28 -0.40
N TYR A 211 -8.62 -4.60 -1.00
CA TYR A 211 -9.01 -4.06 -2.31
C TYR A 211 -9.69 -2.69 -2.22
N GLY A 212 -10.42 -2.42 -1.14
CA GLY A 212 -11.21 -1.19 -0.97
C GLY A 212 -12.41 -1.14 -1.93
N LEU A 213 -12.69 0.04 -2.49
CA LEU A 213 -13.80 0.30 -3.43
C LEU A 213 -13.36 0.30 -4.89
N ARG A 214 -12.32 -0.45 -5.25
CA ARG A 214 -11.84 -0.56 -6.65
C ARG A 214 -12.92 -1.05 -7.62
N PHE A 215 -13.94 -1.76 -7.14
CA PHE A 215 -15.07 -2.22 -7.96
C PHE A 215 -15.93 -1.07 -8.52
N LEU A 216 -15.79 0.16 -8.01
CA LEU A 216 -16.44 1.35 -8.57
C LEU A 216 -15.97 1.70 -10.00
N ARG A 217 -14.91 1.07 -10.47
CA ARG A 217 -14.46 1.17 -11.87
C ARG A 217 -15.41 0.49 -12.85
N ASP A 218 -16.11 -0.54 -12.40
CA ASP A 218 -17.03 -1.34 -13.22
C ASP A 218 -18.50 -0.91 -13.03
N LEU A 219 -18.78 -0.14 -11.99
CA LEU A 219 -20.12 0.35 -11.65
C LEU A 219 -20.50 1.59 -12.48
N PRO A 220 -21.81 1.94 -12.54
CA PRO A 220 -22.27 3.18 -13.14
C PRO A 220 -21.50 4.41 -12.61
N PRO A 221 -21.17 5.38 -13.47
CA PRO A 221 -20.44 6.59 -13.06
C PRO A 221 -21.11 7.37 -11.93
N GLN A 222 -22.45 7.29 -11.83
CA GLN A 222 -23.27 7.96 -10.80
C GLN A 222 -22.74 7.73 -9.38
N TYR A 223 -22.26 6.53 -9.06
CA TYR A 223 -21.74 6.19 -7.74
C TYR A 223 -20.33 6.73 -7.45
N SER A 224 -19.62 7.21 -8.48
CA SER A 224 -18.29 7.82 -8.38
C SER A 224 -18.32 9.34 -8.61
N THR A 225 -19.44 9.90 -9.05
CA THR A 225 -19.59 11.33 -9.31
C THR A 225 -19.75 12.07 -7.98
N VAL A 226 -18.83 13.00 -7.72
CA VAL A 226 -18.87 13.88 -6.56
C VAL A 226 -18.77 15.32 -7.04
N ASP A 227 -19.62 16.19 -6.50
CA ASP A 227 -19.55 17.61 -6.82
C ASP A 227 -18.23 18.21 -6.34
N SER A 228 -17.55 18.94 -7.22
CA SER A 228 -16.29 19.61 -6.92
C SER A 228 -16.46 20.74 -5.91
N LYS A 229 -17.66 21.32 -5.81
CA LYS A 229 -18.00 22.41 -4.90
C LYS A 229 -18.75 21.96 -3.65
N MET A 230 -18.78 20.66 -3.37
CA MET A 230 -19.40 20.12 -2.16
C MET A 230 -18.82 20.78 -0.89
N GLU A 231 -19.70 21.26 -0.02
CA GLU A 231 -19.36 21.79 1.29
C GLU A 231 -19.10 20.68 2.30
N ALA A 232 -18.34 20.97 3.36
CA ALA A 232 -18.03 20.00 4.39
C ALA A 232 -19.22 19.80 5.34
N GLU A 233 -19.65 18.55 5.51
CA GLU A 233 -20.58 18.12 6.54
C GLU A 233 -19.90 18.15 7.92
N PRO A 234 -20.67 18.24 9.02
CA PRO A 234 -20.09 18.20 10.36
C PRO A 234 -19.26 16.92 10.55
N TYR A 235 -18.03 17.10 11.05
CA TYR A 235 -17.13 15.98 11.28
C TYR A 235 -17.60 15.15 12.47
N THR A 236 -17.76 13.85 12.24
CA THR A 236 -18.07 12.85 13.26
C THR A 236 -16.90 11.88 13.34
N ASP A 237 -16.49 11.48 14.53
CA ASP A 237 -15.39 10.51 14.72
C ASP A 237 -15.75 9.12 14.18
N GLU A 238 -17.03 8.74 14.30
CA GLU A 238 -17.57 7.50 13.74
C GLU A 238 -18.03 7.70 12.30
N PRO A 239 -17.57 6.86 11.34
CA PRO A 239 -17.99 6.97 9.95
C PRO A 239 -19.44 6.53 9.77
N SER A 240 -20.22 7.36 9.09
CA SER A 240 -21.55 6.97 8.62
C SER A 240 -21.46 5.80 7.63
N VAL A 241 -22.33 4.80 7.77
CA VAL A 241 -22.30 3.61 6.88
C VAL A 241 -23.27 3.81 5.71
N ARG A 242 -22.75 3.79 4.48
CA ARG A 242 -23.56 3.77 3.25
C ARG A 242 -24.01 2.35 2.94
N GLN A 243 -25.32 2.14 2.97
CA GLN A 243 -25.99 0.90 2.60
C GLN A 243 -26.52 0.96 1.16
N TRP A 244 -26.68 -0.21 0.54
CA TRP A 244 -27.26 -0.32 -0.79
C TRP A 244 -28.78 -0.36 -0.72
N THR A 245 -29.43 0.57 -1.41
CA THR A 245 -30.90 0.59 -1.54
C THR A 245 -31.36 -0.46 -2.56
N GLN A 246 -32.65 -0.79 -2.56
CA GLN A 246 -33.22 -1.70 -3.58
C GLN A 246 -33.13 -1.07 -4.98
N GLU A 247 -33.37 0.24 -5.08
CA GLU A 247 -33.25 1.00 -6.34
C GLU A 247 -31.83 0.95 -6.91
N ASP A 248 -30.82 1.02 -6.04
CA ASP A 248 -29.43 0.88 -6.47
C ASP A 248 -29.19 -0.49 -7.09
N LYS A 249 -29.69 -1.56 -6.45
CA LYS A 249 -29.54 -2.94 -6.95
C LYS A 249 -30.20 -3.10 -8.32
N ASP A 250 -31.41 -2.58 -8.48
CA ASP A 250 -32.14 -2.62 -9.75
C ASP A 250 -31.40 -1.85 -10.85
N THR A 251 -30.82 -0.70 -10.49
CA THR A 251 -29.96 0.11 -11.39
C THR A 251 -28.72 -0.65 -11.82
N LEU A 252 -28.08 -1.39 -10.90
CA LEU A 252 -26.91 -2.21 -11.20
C LEU A 252 -27.25 -3.38 -12.13
N VAL A 253 -28.36 -4.08 -11.87
CA VAL A 253 -28.84 -5.17 -12.73
C VAL A 253 -29.06 -4.65 -14.15
N LYS A 254 -29.73 -3.50 -14.29
CA LYS A 254 -29.95 -2.86 -15.59
C LYS A 254 -28.62 -2.50 -16.28
N TRP A 255 -27.71 -1.85 -15.56
CA TRP A 255 -26.40 -1.47 -16.09
C TRP A 255 -25.60 -2.66 -16.64
N PHE A 256 -25.53 -3.75 -15.88
CA PHE A 256 -24.80 -4.94 -16.33
C PHE A 256 -25.50 -5.65 -17.49
N ASN A 257 -26.83 -5.65 -17.54
CA ASN A 257 -27.58 -6.17 -18.69
C ASN A 257 -27.30 -5.35 -19.95
N ASP A 258 -27.30 -4.01 -19.86
CA ASP A 258 -26.99 -3.12 -20.99
C ASP A 258 -25.54 -3.34 -21.49
N ILE A 259 -24.57 -3.49 -20.57
CA ILE A 259 -23.19 -3.85 -20.92
C ILE A 259 -23.14 -5.21 -21.61
N PHE A 260 -23.85 -6.22 -21.10
CA PHE A 260 -23.83 -7.56 -21.66
C PHE A 260 -24.43 -7.58 -23.08
N GLU A 261 -25.59 -6.95 -23.26
CA GLU A 261 -26.25 -6.86 -24.56
C GLU A 261 -25.43 -6.05 -25.58
N SER A 262 -24.77 -4.96 -25.15
CA SER A 262 -23.87 -4.20 -26.05
C SER A 262 -22.64 -5.02 -26.52
N ARG A 263 -22.17 -5.98 -25.71
CA ARG A 263 -21.04 -6.87 -26.03
C ARG A 263 -21.45 -8.10 -26.83
N ARG A 264 -22.73 -8.46 -26.80
CA ARG A 264 -23.28 -9.58 -27.56
C ARG A 264 -23.21 -9.22 -29.04
N ARG A 265 -22.11 -9.63 -29.69
CA ARG A 265 -21.92 -9.48 -31.14
C ARG A 265 -23.17 -10.02 -31.85
N ARG A 266 -23.82 -9.17 -32.65
CA ARG A 266 -24.74 -9.65 -33.69
C ARG A 266 -23.95 -10.41 -34.74
#